data_AF-S0JAS9-F1
#
_entry.id   AF-S0JAS9-F1
#
_cell.length_a   1.000
_cell.length_b   1.000
_cell.length_c   1.000
_cell.angle_alpha   90.00
_cell.angle_beta   90.00
_cell.angle_gamma   90.00
#
_symmetry.space_group_name_H-M   'P 1'
#
loop_
_entity.id
_entity.type
_entity.pdbx_description
1 polymer ?
#
loop_
_entity_poly.entity_id
_entity_poly.type
_entity_poly.pdbx_seq_one_letter_code
_entity_poly.pdbx_strand_id
1 'polypeptide(L)'
;MEWMINTQLGRRNLPPQQRIAVVKKFEKKIQEQAKITQGARTDLTSSPNGEKVITSTRTDKELAKLAGVGTGTVARFNKVMNSDDDELKKKVLANEVSINAGYEKVIETNIRQRGIGNPIKLGRCIKELEQTYGIEYGGDRKSSSNNYNLKTQSDIAEMIGISVDTLNNYK
;
A
#
# COMPACT_ATOMS: atom_id res chain seq x y z
N MET A 1 -4.55 28.47 -0.39
CA MET A 1 -3.99 27.34 0.38
C MET A 1 -3.03 26.50 -0.46
N GLU A 2 -3.38 26.22 -1.72
CA GLU A 2 -2.45 25.66 -2.70
C GLU A 2 -1.11 26.41 -2.71
N TRP A 3 -1.09 27.75 -2.61
CA TRP A 3 0.16 28.52 -2.54
C TRP A 3 1.05 28.16 -1.34
N MET A 4 0.48 27.90 -0.16
CA MET A 4 1.25 27.53 1.04
C MET A 4 1.79 26.10 0.91
N ILE A 5 0.98 25.17 0.38
CA ILE A 5 1.39 23.79 0.12
C ILE A 5 2.46 23.75 -0.99
N ASN A 6 2.25 24.47 -2.09
CA ASN A 6 3.16 24.54 -3.22
C ASN A 6 4.46 25.26 -2.86
N THR A 7 4.45 26.23 -1.95
CA THR A 7 5.68 26.84 -1.42
C THR A 7 6.47 25.86 -0.56
N GLN A 8 5.80 25.05 0.26
CA GLN A 8 6.43 24.03 1.10
C GLN A 8 6.96 22.84 0.26
N LEU A 9 6.19 22.38 -0.73
CA LEU A 9 6.55 21.30 -1.64
C LEU A 9 7.49 21.73 -2.78
N GLY A 10 7.51 23.04 -3.09
CA GLY A 10 8.37 23.67 -4.10
C GLY A 10 9.85 23.66 -3.71
N ARG A 11 10.17 23.41 -2.44
CA ARG A 11 11.50 22.94 -2.00
C ARG A 11 11.66 21.47 -2.38
N ARG A 12 11.78 21.17 -3.68
CA ARG A 12 11.76 19.84 -4.35
C ARG A 12 12.75 18.76 -3.84
N ASN A 13 13.37 18.94 -2.68
CA ASN A 13 14.26 17.99 -2.04
C ASN A 13 13.54 16.95 -1.16
N LEU A 14 12.21 17.03 -1.00
CA LEU A 14 11.47 16.08 -0.16
C LEU A 14 11.12 14.79 -0.94
N PRO A 15 11.44 13.61 -0.38
CA PRO A 15 11.05 12.34 -0.97
C PRO A 15 9.51 12.18 -1.01
N PRO A 16 8.98 11.34 -1.92
CA PRO A 16 7.53 11.13 -2.09
C PRO A 16 6.76 10.91 -0.79
N GLN A 17 7.33 10.14 0.14
CA GLN A 17 6.78 9.80 1.46
C GLN A 17 6.50 11.06 2.28
N GLN A 18 7.46 11.98 2.32
CA GLN A 18 7.34 13.20 3.09
C GLN A 18 6.38 14.18 2.43
N ARG A 19 6.36 14.27 1.09
CA ARG A 19 5.38 15.08 0.35
C ARG A 19 3.95 14.63 0.65
N ILE A 20 3.71 13.32 0.62
CA ILE A 20 2.40 12.73 0.97
C ILE A 20 2.06 13.03 2.44
N ALA A 21 3.01 12.87 3.36
CA ALA A 21 2.79 13.13 4.79
C ALA A 21 2.40 14.60 5.07
N VAL A 22 3.05 15.56 4.40
CA VAL A 22 2.72 16.99 4.50
C VAL A 22 1.32 17.25 3.98
N VAL A 23 1.01 16.73 2.79
CA VAL A 23 -0.29 16.94 2.13
C VAL A 23 -1.44 16.28 2.90
N LYS A 24 -1.19 15.15 3.55
CA LYS A 24 -2.18 14.44 4.38
C LYS A 24 -2.64 15.25 5.59
N LYS A 25 -1.84 16.17 6.12
CA LYS A 25 -2.28 17.10 7.19
C LYS A 25 -3.45 17.99 6.75
N PHE A 26 -3.60 18.22 5.45
CA PHE A 26 -4.68 19.03 4.86
C PHE A 26 -5.87 18.19 4.38
N GLU A 27 -5.85 16.87 4.60
CA GLU A 27 -6.88 15.95 4.13
C GLU A 27 -8.28 16.37 4.59
N LYS A 28 -8.45 16.75 5.87
CA LYS A 28 -9.76 17.18 6.41
C LYS A 28 -10.39 18.30 5.60
N LYS A 29 -9.60 19.29 5.18
CA LYS A 29 -10.11 20.41 4.41
C LYS A 29 -10.47 20.03 2.97
N ILE A 30 -9.71 19.12 2.35
CA ILE A 30 -10.05 18.59 1.04
C ILE A 30 -11.34 17.75 1.11
N GLN A 31 -11.52 16.99 2.19
CA GLN A 31 -12.74 16.23 2.44
C GLN A 31 -13.96 17.15 2.65
N GLU A 32 -13.81 18.25 3.39
CA GLU A 32 -14.86 19.26 3.55
C GLU A 32 -15.26 19.88 2.20
N GLN A 33 -14.27 20.24 1.38
CA GLN A 33 -14.54 20.74 0.03
C GLN A 33 -15.25 19.70 -0.83
N ALA A 34 -14.82 18.44 -0.78
CA ALA A 34 -15.45 17.34 -1.51
C ALA A 34 -16.91 17.13 -1.08
N LYS A 35 -17.20 17.24 0.23
CA LYS A 35 -18.57 17.18 0.79
C LYS A 35 -19.45 18.34 0.31
N ILE A 36 -18.91 19.57 0.25
CA ILE A 36 -19.66 20.73 -0.27
C ILE A 36 -20.03 20.52 -1.74
N THR A 37 -19.11 19.95 -2.53
CA THR A 37 -19.36 19.65 -3.94
C THR A 37 -20.19 18.38 -4.18
N GLN A 38 -20.47 17.61 -3.12
CA GLN A 38 -21.22 16.37 -3.22
C GLN A 38 -22.70 16.68 -3.54
N GLY A 39 -23.23 16.04 -4.59
CA GLY A 39 -24.59 16.30 -5.07
C GLY A 39 -24.72 17.54 -5.97
N ALA A 40 -23.62 18.26 -6.20
CA ALA A 40 -23.58 19.27 -7.25
C ALA A 40 -23.63 18.62 -8.64
N ARG A 41 -24.18 19.36 -9.59
CA ARG A 41 -24.25 18.96 -10.98
C ARG A 41 -22.84 18.96 -11.60
N THR A 42 -22.35 17.80 -12.05
CA THR A 42 -20.94 17.57 -12.49
C THR A 42 -20.80 17.16 -13.97
N ASP A 43 -21.90 17.15 -14.72
CA ASP A 43 -21.95 16.85 -16.17
C ASP A 43 -21.46 18.02 -17.04
N LEU A 44 -21.40 19.22 -16.48
CA LEU A 44 -20.91 20.39 -17.19
C LEU A 44 -19.40 20.23 -17.46
N THR A 45 -18.97 20.49 -18.69
CA THR A 45 -17.55 20.41 -19.11
C THR A 45 -16.93 21.79 -19.32
N SER A 46 -17.75 22.84 -19.39
CA SER A 46 -17.32 24.24 -19.48
C SER A 46 -18.32 25.17 -18.78
N SER A 47 -17.82 26.29 -18.24
CA SER A 47 -18.65 27.39 -17.74
C SER A 47 -18.61 28.54 -18.76
N PRO A 48 -19.75 29.12 -19.15
CA PRO A 48 -19.81 30.24 -20.09
C PRO A 48 -18.99 31.46 -19.63
N ASN A 49 -18.87 31.65 -18.31
CA ASN A 49 -18.14 32.77 -17.71
C ASN A 49 -16.68 32.43 -17.36
N GLY A 50 -16.15 31.29 -17.82
CA GLY A 50 -14.77 30.89 -17.55
C GLY A 50 -14.50 30.44 -16.12
N GLU A 51 -15.53 30.32 -15.28
CA GLU A 51 -15.41 29.72 -13.95
C GLU A 51 -14.97 28.26 -14.05
N LYS A 52 -14.17 27.81 -13.08
CA LYS A 52 -13.78 26.40 -12.99
C LYS A 52 -15.03 25.56 -12.78
N VAL A 53 -15.28 24.64 -13.71
CA VAL A 53 -16.40 23.73 -13.60
C VAL A 53 -16.23 22.81 -12.39
N ILE A 54 -17.32 22.60 -11.65
CA ILE A 54 -17.32 21.70 -10.51
C ILE A 54 -17.20 20.27 -11.04
N THR A 55 -16.02 19.67 -10.90
CA THR A 55 -15.79 18.27 -11.27
C THR A 55 -15.92 17.38 -10.05
N SER A 56 -16.56 16.21 -10.23
CA SER A 56 -16.55 15.16 -9.22
C SER A 56 -15.12 14.72 -8.97
N THR A 57 -14.66 14.90 -7.73
CA THR A 57 -13.25 14.74 -7.41
C THR A 57 -13.09 13.88 -6.17
N ARG A 58 -12.24 12.86 -6.27
CA ARG A 58 -11.91 12.01 -5.13
C ARG A 58 -10.77 12.64 -4.32
N THR A 59 -10.88 12.58 -2.99
CA THR A 59 -9.87 13.13 -2.06
C THR A 59 -8.47 12.58 -2.34
N ASP A 60 -8.35 11.28 -2.65
CA ASP A 60 -7.06 10.64 -2.95
C ASP A 60 -6.40 11.19 -4.23
N LYS A 61 -7.19 11.55 -5.24
CA LYS A 61 -6.70 12.16 -6.47
C LYS A 61 -6.15 13.56 -6.24
N GLU A 62 -6.82 14.38 -5.43
CA GLU A 62 -6.34 15.73 -5.10
C GLU A 62 -5.08 15.68 -4.24
N LEU A 63 -5.04 14.80 -3.23
CA LEU A 63 -3.83 14.59 -2.43
C LEU A 63 -2.65 14.17 -3.31
N ALA A 64 -2.87 13.25 -4.25
CA ALA A 64 -1.84 12.79 -5.18
C ALA A 64 -1.33 13.92 -6.09
N LYS A 65 -2.25 14.72 -6.64
CA LYS A 65 -1.93 15.88 -7.47
C LYS A 65 -1.13 16.93 -6.71
N LEU A 66 -1.57 17.27 -5.49
CA LEU A 66 -0.86 18.20 -4.61
C LEU A 66 0.53 17.69 -4.24
N ALA A 67 0.68 16.40 -3.90
CA ALA A 67 1.96 15.81 -3.56
C ALA A 67 2.87 15.56 -4.78
N GLY A 68 2.34 15.63 -6.00
CA GLY A 68 3.08 15.32 -7.23
C GLY A 68 3.50 13.84 -7.30
N VAL A 69 2.59 12.94 -6.96
CA VAL A 69 2.77 11.48 -6.99
C VAL A 69 1.55 10.81 -7.63
N GLY A 70 1.69 9.53 -8.01
CA GLY A 70 0.54 8.76 -8.49
C GLY A 70 -0.46 8.43 -7.38
N THR A 71 -1.74 8.32 -7.72
CA THR A 71 -2.82 7.93 -6.80
C THR A 71 -2.54 6.59 -6.10
N GLY A 72 -2.02 5.61 -6.84
CA GLY A 72 -1.61 4.31 -6.29
C GLY A 72 -0.51 4.43 -5.24
N THR A 73 0.38 5.43 -5.35
CA THR A 73 1.43 5.67 -4.35
C THR A 73 0.82 6.18 -3.04
N VAL A 74 -0.14 7.10 -3.11
CA VAL A 74 -0.88 7.58 -1.93
C VAL A 74 -1.65 6.43 -1.27
N ALA A 75 -2.30 5.58 -2.06
CA ALA A 75 -3.03 4.42 -1.55
C ALA A 75 -2.11 3.43 -0.80
N ARG A 76 -0.96 3.07 -1.39
CA ARG A 76 0.05 2.21 -0.75
C ARG A 76 0.59 2.84 0.54
N PHE A 77 0.93 4.13 0.49
CA PHE A 77 1.38 4.88 1.68
C PHE A 77 0.33 4.86 2.80
N ASN A 78 -0.94 5.11 2.48
CA ASN A 78 -2.02 5.07 3.46
C ASN A 78 -2.20 3.67 4.06
N LYS A 79 -2.06 2.61 3.26
CA LYS A 79 -2.12 1.23 3.75
C LYS A 79 -1.02 0.95 4.78
N VAL A 80 0.19 1.44 4.54
CA VAL A 80 1.30 1.32 5.51
C VAL A 80 1.05 2.13 6.77
N MET A 81 0.64 3.40 6.64
CA MET A 81 0.42 4.27 7.80
C MET A 81 -0.75 3.82 8.69
N ASN A 82 -1.72 3.10 8.12
CA ASN A 82 -2.86 2.54 8.84
C ASN A 82 -2.62 1.10 9.34
N SER A 83 -1.41 0.55 9.18
CA SER A 83 -1.05 -0.76 9.74
C SER A 83 -0.72 -0.68 11.23
N ASP A 84 -0.57 -1.82 11.90
CA ASP A 84 -0.21 -1.87 13.32
C ASP A 84 1.32 -1.84 13.57
N ASP A 85 2.14 -1.85 12.50
CA ASP A 85 3.61 -1.87 12.60
C ASP A 85 4.20 -0.45 12.69
N ASP A 86 4.39 0.04 13.91
CA ASP A 86 4.91 1.40 14.17
C ASP A 86 6.38 1.58 13.75
N GLU A 87 7.19 0.52 13.77
CA GLU A 87 8.58 0.60 13.29
C GLU A 87 8.63 0.81 11.78
N LEU A 88 7.83 0.04 11.04
CA LEU A 88 7.75 0.16 9.59
C LEU A 88 7.26 1.54 9.16
N LYS A 89 6.28 2.12 9.87
CA LYS A 89 5.83 3.50 9.63
C LYS A 89 6.99 4.50 9.73
N LYS A 90 7.80 4.41 10.79
CA LYS A 90 8.96 5.29 11.00
C LYS A 90 10.00 5.13 9.89
N LYS A 91 10.36 3.89 9.54
CA LYS A 91 11.33 3.58 8.47
C LYS A 91 10.89 4.11 7.12
N VAL A 92 9.60 3.98 6.79
CA VAL A 92 9.03 4.53 5.55
C VAL A 92 9.03 6.06 5.55
N LEU A 93 8.69 6.71 6.67
CA LEU A 93 8.75 8.18 6.79
C LEU A 93 10.17 8.73 6.70
N ALA A 94 11.14 8.02 7.26
CA ALA A 94 12.57 8.35 7.17
C ALA A 94 13.16 8.10 5.77
N ASN A 95 12.39 7.53 4.84
CA ASN A 95 12.83 7.13 3.50
C ASN A 95 13.94 6.05 3.52
N GLU A 96 14.05 5.28 4.61
CA GLU A 96 14.92 4.11 4.70
C GLU A 96 14.34 2.92 3.91
N VAL A 97 13.01 2.82 3.90
CA VAL A 97 12.25 1.79 3.16
C VAL A 97 11.33 2.47 2.16
N SER A 98 11.28 1.94 0.93
CA SER A 98 10.38 2.45 -0.10
C SER A 98 8.91 2.20 0.27
N ILE A 99 8.00 3.06 -0.22
CA ILE A 99 6.55 2.87 -0.02
C ILE A 99 6.09 1.49 -0.50
N ASN A 100 6.68 1.00 -1.60
CA ASN A 100 6.31 -0.28 -2.18
C ASN A 100 6.76 -1.45 -1.29
N ALA A 101 8.00 -1.44 -0.82
CA ALA A 101 8.51 -2.47 0.08
C ALA A 101 7.77 -2.49 1.42
N GLY A 102 7.43 -1.31 1.97
CA GLY A 102 6.58 -1.24 3.16
C GLY A 102 5.17 -1.77 2.92
N TYR A 103 4.59 -1.48 1.76
CA TYR A 103 3.27 -2.00 1.38
C TYR A 103 3.26 -3.52 1.27
N GLU A 104 4.27 -4.12 0.62
CA GLU A 104 4.40 -5.57 0.48
C GLU A 104 4.49 -6.25 1.85
N LYS A 105 5.29 -5.73 2.78
CA LYS A 105 5.37 -6.23 4.16
C LYS A 105 4.02 -6.20 4.87
N VAL A 106 3.26 -5.11 4.73
CA VAL A 106 1.92 -5.01 5.34
C VAL A 106 0.93 -5.98 4.73
N ILE A 107 1.00 -6.23 3.42
CA ILE A 107 0.14 -7.24 2.77
C ILE A 107 0.51 -8.64 3.27
N GLU A 108 1.80 -8.95 3.33
CA GLU A 108 2.32 -10.21 3.83
C GLU A 108 1.87 -10.49 5.28
N THR A 109 2.02 -9.53 6.20
CA THR A 109 1.58 -9.70 7.60
C THR A 109 0.07 -9.90 7.71
N ASN A 110 -0.72 -9.14 6.95
CA ASN A 110 -2.17 -9.33 6.89
C ASN A 110 -2.56 -10.72 6.38
N ILE A 111 -1.86 -11.23 5.36
CA ILE A 111 -2.07 -12.56 4.80
C ILE A 111 -1.77 -13.64 5.84
N ARG A 112 -0.65 -13.52 6.58
CA ARG A 112 -0.31 -14.41 7.71
C ARG A 112 -1.39 -14.41 8.79
N GLN A 113 -1.86 -13.24 9.21
CA GLN A 113 -2.87 -13.10 10.27
C GLN A 113 -4.25 -13.64 9.86
N ARG A 114 -4.65 -13.47 8.59
CA ARG A 114 -5.97 -13.88 8.08
C ARG A 114 -6.17 -15.40 8.02
N GLY A 115 -5.09 -16.18 8.00
CA GLY A 115 -5.13 -17.65 7.92
C GLY A 115 -5.26 -18.35 9.28
N ILE A 116 -5.02 -17.67 10.38
CA ILE A 116 -5.01 -18.30 11.71
C ILE A 116 -6.45 -18.56 12.15
N GLY A 117 -6.85 -19.84 12.14
CA GLY A 117 -8.17 -20.32 12.62
C GLY A 117 -9.21 -20.64 11.55
N ASN A 118 -9.02 -20.28 10.26
CA ASN A 118 -9.90 -20.69 9.17
C ASN A 118 -9.15 -21.51 8.10
N PRO A 119 -9.39 -22.84 8.02
CA PRO A 119 -8.73 -23.77 7.11
C PRO A 119 -8.70 -23.32 5.62
N ILE A 120 -9.81 -22.80 5.10
CA ILE A 120 -9.96 -22.43 3.69
C ILE A 120 -9.15 -21.17 3.37
N LYS A 121 -9.13 -20.20 4.28
CA LYS A 121 -8.35 -18.97 4.12
C LYS A 121 -6.86 -19.24 4.27
N LEU A 122 -6.48 -20.15 5.16
CA LEU A 122 -5.11 -20.58 5.35
C LEU A 122 -4.55 -21.24 4.08
N GLY A 123 -5.29 -22.18 3.47
CA GLY A 123 -4.88 -22.79 2.20
C GLY A 123 -4.70 -21.78 1.05
N ARG A 124 -5.59 -20.78 0.95
CA ARG A 124 -5.42 -19.69 -0.04
C ARG A 124 -4.19 -18.83 0.23
N CYS A 125 -3.96 -18.47 1.49
CA CYS A 125 -2.80 -17.72 1.96
C CYS A 125 -1.49 -18.45 1.64
N ILE A 126 -1.40 -19.75 1.94
CA ILE A 126 -0.23 -20.59 1.62
C ILE A 126 0.04 -20.57 0.12
N LYS A 127 -1.00 -20.75 -0.71
CA LYS A 127 -0.85 -20.76 -2.17
C LYS A 127 -0.39 -19.42 -2.75
N GLU A 128 -0.89 -18.30 -2.23
CA GLU A 128 -0.44 -16.95 -2.64
C GLU A 128 1.02 -16.68 -2.23
N LEU A 129 1.44 -17.15 -1.06
CA LEU A 129 2.82 -17.02 -0.59
C LEU A 129 3.78 -17.87 -1.44
N GLU A 130 3.42 -19.12 -1.74
CA GLU A 130 4.21 -19.97 -2.63
C GLU A 130 4.36 -19.34 -4.02
N GLN A 131 3.30 -18.76 -4.56
CA GLN A 131 3.35 -18.05 -5.84
C GLN A 131 4.25 -16.80 -5.78
N THR A 132 4.18 -16.03 -4.70
CA THR A 132 5.00 -14.81 -4.51
C THR A 132 6.49 -15.15 -4.39
N TYR A 133 6.81 -16.26 -3.71
CA TYR A 133 8.17 -16.73 -3.51
C TYR A 133 8.69 -17.67 -4.62
N GLY A 134 7.86 -17.98 -5.62
CA GLY A 134 8.23 -18.85 -6.75
C GLY A 134 8.46 -20.31 -6.35
N ILE A 135 7.78 -20.79 -5.30
CA ILE A 135 7.87 -22.17 -4.83
C ILE A 135 6.89 -23.04 -5.62
N GLU A 136 7.40 -23.86 -6.54
CA GLU A 136 6.59 -24.84 -7.25
C GLU A 136 6.74 -26.23 -6.62
N TYR A 137 5.62 -26.97 -6.51
CA TYR A 137 5.58 -28.40 -6.15
C TYR A 137 6.17 -28.84 -4.79
N GLY A 138 6.20 -27.96 -3.78
CA GLY A 138 6.52 -28.36 -2.40
C GLY A 138 7.99 -28.63 -2.11
N GLY A 139 8.89 -28.03 -2.89
CA GLY A 139 10.33 -28.02 -2.58
C GLY A 139 11.20 -28.12 -3.83
N ASP A 140 12.48 -27.81 -3.64
CA ASP A 140 13.52 -27.94 -4.66
C ASP A 140 13.64 -29.40 -5.07
N ARG A 141 13.10 -29.75 -6.23
CA ARG A 141 13.09 -31.14 -6.67
C ARG A 141 14.39 -31.58 -7.33
N LYS A 142 15.27 -30.70 -7.83
CA LYS A 142 16.57 -31.07 -8.42
C LYS A 142 17.51 -29.87 -8.65
N SER A 143 17.93 -29.13 -7.63
CA SER A 143 19.12 -28.29 -7.76
C SER A 143 20.35 -29.05 -7.26
N SER A 144 21.32 -29.28 -8.15
CA SER A 144 22.65 -29.81 -7.77
C SER A 144 23.49 -28.77 -7.03
N SER A 145 22.97 -27.55 -6.81
CA SER A 145 23.63 -26.47 -6.09
C SER A 145 22.74 -25.95 -4.95
N ASN A 146 23.26 -25.94 -3.72
CA ASN A 146 22.64 -25.23 -2.61
C ASN A 146 22.56 -23.74 -2.97
N ASN A 147 21.39 -23.28 -3.42
CA ASN A 147 21.15 -21.87 -3.64
C ASN A 147 20.54 -21.32 -2.35
N TYR A 148 21.40 -20.94 -1.41
CA TYR A 148 21.05 -20.50 -0.04
C TYR A 148 20.07 -19.30 0.02
N ASN A 149 19.74 -18.70 -1.12
CA ASN A 149 18.88 -17.51 -1.24
C ASN A 149 17.43 -17.81 -1.63
N LEU A 150 17.06 -19.05 -1.94
CA LEU A 150 15.68 -19.39 -2.31
C LEU A 150 14.86 -19.72 -1.07
N LYS A 151 13.72 -19.06 -0.90
CA LYS A 151 12.77 -19.33 0.18
C LYS A 151 12.13 -20.70 -0.01
N THR A 152 12.11 -21.50 1.05
CA THR A 152 11.59 -22.88 1.06
C THR A 152 10.22 -22.95 1.74
N GLN A 153 9.55 -24.12 1.64
CA GLN A 153 8.32 -24.35 2.41
C GLN A 153 8.54 -24.26 3.92
N SER A 154 9.70 -24.68 4.40
CA SER A 154 10.06 -24.58 5.82
C SER A 154 10.12 -23.13 6.26
N ASP A 155 10.67 -22.24 5.43
CA ASP A 155 10.65 -20.80 5.67
C ASP A 155 9.21 -20.28 5.77
N ILE A 156 8.30 -20.71 4.89
CA ILE A 156 6.89 -20.29 4.92
C ILE A 156 6.18 -20.82 6.18
N ALA A 157 6.45 -22.08 6.56
CA ALA A 157 5.85 -22.70 7.74
C ALA A 157 6.27 -21.97 9.03
N GLU A 158 7.57 -21.72 9.19
CA GLU A 158 8.13 -20.93 10.30
C GLU A 158 7.56 -19.51 10.31
N MET A 159 7.44 -18.90 9.14
CA MET A 159 6.93 -17.55 8.95
C MET A 159 5.44 -17.37 9.31
N ILE A 160 4.62 -18.41 9.10
CA ILE A 160 3.19 -18.44 9.45
C ILE A 160 3.00 -18.97 10.89
N GLY A 161 4.01 -19.61 11.48
CA GLY A 161 3.94 -20.18 12.83
C GLY A 161 3.15 -21.51 12.89
N ILE A 162 3.24 -22.32 11.83
CA ILE A 162 2.62 -23.66 11.73
C ILE A 162 3.69 -24.70 11.40
N SER A 163 3.43 -25.98 11.72
CA SER A 163 4.34 -27.04 11.30
C SER A 163 4.33 -27.22 9.77
N VAL A 164 5.45 -27.65 9.20
CA VAL A 164 5.56 -27.98 7.76
C VAL A 164 4.51 -29.03 7.37
N ASP A 165 4.26 -30.01 8.24
CA ASP A 165 3.22 -31.02 8.05
C ASP A 165 1.82 -30.40 7.97
N THR A 166 1.53 -29.45 8.87
CA THR A 166 0.26 -28.72 8.84
C THR A 166 0.11 -27.95 7.54
N LEU A 167 1.16 -27.25 7.11
CA LEU A 167 1.18 -26.50 5.84
C LEU A 167 0.94 -27.43 4.63
N ASN A 168 1.55 -28.62 4.63
CA ASN A 168 1.38 -29.63 3.59
C ASN A 168 -0.05 -30.20 3.51
N ASN A 169 -0.76 -30.29 4.65
CA ASN A 169 -2.15 -30.74 4.68
C ASN A 169 -3.14 -29.74 4.04
N TYR A 170 -2.70 -28.51 3.74
CA TYR A 170 -3.50 -27.48 3.09
C TYR A 170 -3.25 -27.36 1.58
N LYS A 171 -2.41 -28.22 1.02
CA LYS A 171 -2.12 -28.31 -0.41
C LYS A 171 -3.08 -29.24 -1.13
#